data_AF-A0A550HDL9-F1
#
_entry.id   AF-A0A550HDL9-F1
#
_cell.length_a   1.000
_cell.length_b   1.000
_cell.length_c   1.000
_cell.angle_alpha   90.00
_cell.angle_beta   90.00
_cell.angle_gamma   90.00
#
_symmetry.space_group_name_H-M   'P 1'
#
loop_
_entity.id
_entity.type
_entity.pdbx_description
1 polymer ?
#
loop_
_entity_poly.entity_id
_entity_poly.type
_entity_poly.pdbx_seq_one_letter_code
_entity_poly.pdbx_strand_id
1 'polypeptide(L)'
;PIQETVKICKTIGQKMHKQSLLVELASLKTGITETIKNSIPNSVEFLSLHPLFGPQVKDILDKRFIAVEPFSGPLTNEFLEMLEECGALIKKATVEEHDLAMASIQVLHHFALITFSSALSRFTEANGLSEYLTESLEKTLQNIQNIYENWDTIYAIQSLNPNAQKAREILAEVARQSIDVKNIAKEPLHQTIKILRNPSKN
;
A
#
# COMPACT_ATOMS: atom_id res chain seq x y z
N PRO A 1 5.06 -3.01 -12.25
CA PRO A 1 6.50 -3.02 -11.89
C PRO A 1 7.06 -1.59 -11.79
N ILE A 2 7.68 -1.22 -10.66
CA ILE A 2 8.08 0.18 -10.35
C ILE A 2 9.00 0.79 -11.41
N GLN A 3 10.06 0.07 -11.82
CA GLN A 3 11.02 0.59 -12.80
C GLN A 3 10.37 0.87 -14.16
N GLU A 4 9.43 0.02 -14.57
CA GLU A 4 8.71 0.20 -15.82
C GLU A 4 7.74 1.39 -15.72
N THR A 5 7.08 1.60 -14.57
CA THR A 5 6.26 2.80 -14.32
C THR A 5 7.06 4.07 -14.55
N VAL A 6 8.25 4.19 -13.93
CA VAL A 6 9.11 5.37 -14.08
C VAL A 6 9.53 5.57 -15.53
N LYS A 7 9.97 4.51 -16.20
CA LYS A 7 10.42 4.54 -17.60
C LYS A 7 9.30 4.96 -18.56
N ILE A 8 8.10 4.41 -18.40
CA ILE A 8 6.94 4.74 -19.22
C ILE A 8 6.50 6.19 -18.96
N CYS A 9 6.36 6.58 -17.69
CA CYS A 9 5.95 7.94 -17.32
C CYS A 9 6.92 8.99 -17.86
N LYS A 10 8.23 8.74 -17.80
CA LYS A 10 9.25 9.59 -18.44
C LYS A 10 9.05 9.68 -19.95
N THR A 11 8.88 8.53 -20.62
CA THR A 11 8.78 8.48 -22.08
C THR A 11 7.52 9.19 -22.59
N ILE A 12 6.39 8.98 -21.91
CA ILE A 12 5.11 9.60 -22.25
C ILE A 12 5.12 11.08 -21.88
N GLY A 13 5.51 11.42 -20.65
CA GLY A 13 5.51 12.79 -20.14
C GLY A 13 6.37 13.75 -20.97
N GLN A 14 7.47 13.28 -21.56
CA GLN A 14 8.30 14.09 -22.49
C GLN A 14 7.62 14.39 -23.83
N LYS A 15 6.59 13.62 -24.21
CA LYS A 15 5.85 13.76 -25.47
C LYS A 15 4.46 14.37 -25.28
N MET A 16 4.03 14.58 -24.03
CA MET A 16 2.72 15.14 -23.73
C MET A 16 2.63 16.61 -24.17
N HIS A 17 1.43 17.03 -24.57
CA HIS A 17 1.17 18.43 -24.88
C HIS A 17 1.34 19.30 -23.63
N LYS A 18 1.65 20.58 -23.83
CA LYS A 18 1.59 21.58 -22.75
C LYS A 18 0.19 21.62 -22.17
N GLN A 19 0.07 21.92 -20.87
CA GLN A 19 -1.19 21.98 -20.14
C GLN A 19 -1.93 20.64 -20.19
N SER A 20 -1.24 19.58 -19.80
CA SER A 20 -1.80 18.24 -19.61
C SER A 20 -1.43 17.70 -18.24
N LEU A 21 -2.14 16.68 -17.78
CA LEU A 21 -1.92 16.02 -16.50
C LEU A 21 -1.43 14.59 -16.71
N LEU A 22 -0.28 14.26 -16.14
CA LEU A 22 0.20 12.89 -15.98
C LEU A 22 -0.22 12.36 -14.60
N VAL A 23 -0.89 11.21 -14.57
CA VAL A 23 -1.24 10.51 -13.32
C VAL A 23 -0.63 9.12 -13.33
N GLU A 24 0.03 8.75 -12.25
CA GLU A 24 0.54 7.39 -12.02
C GLU A 24 -0.06 6.80 -10.74
N LEU A 25 -0.12 5.46 -10.65
CA LEU A 25 -0.89 4.72 -9.64
C LEU A 25 -0.03 3.82 -8.73
N ALA A 26 1.27 4.05 -8.63
CA ALA A 26 2.17 3.17 -7.87
C ALA A 26 1.85 3.16 -6.37
N SER A 27 2.03 1.99 -5.76
CA SER A 27 1.84 1.78 -4.32
C SER A 27 3.00 2.25 -3.44
N LEU A 28 4.13 2.64 -4.04
CA LEU A 28 5.28 3.25 -3.40
C LEU A 28 5.50 4.63 -4.01
N LYS A 29 5.99 5.61 -3.24
CA LYS A 29 6.21 6.98 -3.74
C LYS A 29 7.69 7.34 -3.79
N THR A 30 8.47 6.96 -2.77
CA THR A 30 9.93 7.17 -2.76
C THR A 30 10.58 6.51 -3.96
N GLY A 31 11.48 7.23 -4.63
CA GLY A 31 12.18 6.77 -5.83
C GLY A 31 11.39 6.98 -7.12
N ILE A 32 10.05 7.10 -7.05
CA ILE A 32 9.17 7.17 -8.21
C ILE A 32 8.79 8.61 -8.49
N THR A 33 8.19 9.27 -7.51
CA THR A 33 7.56 10.57 -7.67
C THR A 33 8.57 11.65 -8.09
N GLU A 34 9.68 11.75 -7.40
CA GLU A 34 10.75 12.71 -7.70
C GLU A 34 11.44 12.39 -9.04
N THR A 35 11.63 11.10 -9.35
CA THR A 35 12.28 10.69 -10.60
C THR A 35 11.44 11.04 -11.81
N ILE A 36 10.12 10.81 -11.75
CA ILE A 36 9.18 11.17 -12.81
C ILE A 36 9.10 12.70 -12.92
N LYS A 37 8.86 13.41 -11.81
CA LYS A 37 8.78 14.88 -11.78
C LYS A 37 9.98 15.53 -12.46
N ASN A 38 11.19 15.08 -12.14
CA ASN A 38 12.42 15.65 -12.68
C ASN A 38 12.70 15.25 -14.15
N SER A 39 11.94 14.30 -14.69
CA SER A 39 12.14 13.77 -16.05
C SER A 39 11.15 14.31 -17.08
N ILE A 40 10.11 15.04 -16.66
CA ILE A 40 9.05 15.58 -17.51
C ILE A 40 9.11 17.12 -17.56
N PRO A 41 8.58 17.76 -18.61
CA PRO A 41 8.57 19.23 -18.71
C PRO A 41 7.67 19.88 -17.65
N ASN A 42 8.07 21.03 -17.11
CA ASN A 42 7.26 21.85 -16.19
C ASN A 42 5.96 22.41 -16.83
N SER A 43 5.70 22.14 -18.11
CA SER A 43 4.42 22.45 -18.75
C SER A 43 3.39 21.32 -18.63
N VAL A 44 3.74 20.21 -17.98
CA VAL A 44 2.89 19.04 -17.75
C VAL A 44 2.72 18.89 -16.24
N GLU A 45 1.48 18.94 -15.74
CA GLU A 45 1.15 18.67 -14.34
C GLU A 45 1.40 17.19 -14.02
N PHE A 46 1.76 16.89 -12.77
CA PHE A 46 2.03 15.52 -12.34
C PHE A 46 1.42 15.23 -10.97
N LEU A 47 0.56 14.22 -10.95
CA LEU A 47 -0.09 13.67 -9.77
C LEU A 47 0.35 12.21 -9.57
N SER A 48 0.88 11.91 -8.40
CA SER A 48 1.15 10.54 -7.96
C SER A 48 0.01 10.10 -7.04
N LEU A 49 -0.86 9.24 -7.55
CA LEU A 49 -2.08 8.81 -6.86
C LEU A 49 -1.93 7.35 -6.38
N HIS A 50 -2.44 6.99 -5.21
CA HIS A 50 -2.44 5.61 -4.74
C HIS A 50 -3.86 5.21 -4.34
N PRO A 51 -4.54 4.41 -5.16
CA PRO A 51 -5.80 3.76 -4.78
C PRO A 51 -5.52 2.71 -3.69
N LEU A 52 -6.16 2.82 -2.52
CA LEU A 52 -5.96 1.87 -1.40
C LEU A 52 -6.89 0.65 -1.51
N PHE A 53 -7.15 0.20 -2.73
CA PHE A 53 -8.03 -0.92 -3.03
C PHE A 53 -7.50 -1.69 -4.25
N GLY A 54 -7.87 -2.97 -4.34
CA GLY A 54 -7.48 -3.84 -5.45
C GLY A 54 -8.33 -3.61 -6.71
N PRO A 55 -7.90 -4.18 -7.86
CA PRO A 55 -8.51 -3.94 -9.17
C PRO A 55 -9.95 -4.48 -9.33
N GLN A 56 -10.48 -5.23 -8.35
CA GLN A 56 -11.77 -5.89 -8.43
C GLN A 56 -12.97 -5.00 -8.04
N VAL A 57 -12.75 -3.72 -7.76
CA VAL A 57 -13.83 -2.79 -7.39
C VAL A 57 -14.67 -2.40 -8.61
N LYS A 58 -15.98 -2.23 -8.41
CA LYS A 58 -16.93 -1.82 -9.47
C LYS A 58 -17.14 -0.31 -9.55
N ASP A 59 -16.93 0.38 -8.43
CA ASP A 59 -17.05 1.82 -8.27
C ASP A 59 -16.02 2.32 -7.24
N ILE A 60 -15.93 3.64 -7.13
CA ILE A 60 -15.02 4.35 -6.22
C ILE A 60 -15.72 4.99 -5.02
N LEU A 61 -17.00 4.67 -4.79
CA LEU A 61 -17.75 5.17 -3.65
C LEU A 61 -17.14 4.66 -2.34
N ASP A 62 -16.88 5.58 -1.41
CA ASP A 62 -16.20 5.34 -0.13
C ASP A 62 -14.80 4.71 -0.27
N LYS A 63 -14.21 4.73 -1.47
CA LYS A 63 -12.86 4.21 -1.70
C LYS A 63 -11.82 5.28 -1.40
N ARG A 64 -10.76 4.85 -0.72
CA ARG A 64 -9.69 5.75 -0.28
C ARG A 64 -8.59 5.86 -1.31
N PHE A 65 -8.16 7.08 -1.54
CA PHE A 65 -6.98 7.41 -2.34
C PHE A 65 -6.02 8.25 -1.51
N ILE A 66 -4.72 8.12 -1.77
CA ILE A 66 -3.71 9.07 -1.31
C ILE A 66 -3.16 9.83 -2.51
N ALA A 67 -3.26 11.15 -2.49
CA ALA A 67 -2.74 12.05 -3.51
C ALA A 67 -1.42 12.66 -3.05
N VAL A 68 -0.37 12.49 -3.86
CA VAL A 68 0.90 13.20 -3.73
C VAL A 68 1.05 14.10 -4.94
N GLU A 69 1.16 15.41 -4.70
CA GLU A 69 1.09 16.46 -5.72
C GLU A 69 2.47 17.13 -5.92
N PRO A 70 3.46 16.45 -6.53
CA PRO A 70 4.80 17.00 -6.73
C PRO A 70 4.82 18.25 -7.62
N PHE A 71 3.86 18.36 -8.54
CA PHE A 71 3.66 19.52 -9.39
C PHE A 71 2.19 19.60 -9.84
N SER A 72 1.38 20.37 -9.13
CA SER A 72 -0.06 20.51 -9.37
C SER A 72 -0.44 21.84 -10.03
N GLY A 73 -1.58 21.84 -10.69
CA GLY A 73 -2.23 23.00 -11.28
C GLY A 73 -3.74 22.77 -11.44
N PRO A 74 -4.42 23.55 -12.31
CA PRO A 74 -5.86 23.45 -12.50
C PRO A 74 -6.34 22.04 -12.87
N LEU A 75 -5.62 21.31 -13.72
CA LEU A 75 -6.05 19.98 -14.16
C LEU A 75 -5.99 18.96 -13.03
N THR A 76 -4.98 19.07 -12.16
CA THR A 76 -4.85 18.24 -10.96
C THR A 76 -6.04 18.47 -10.02
N ASN A 77 -6.43 19.73 -9.81
CA ASN A 77 -7.57 20.08 -8.96
C ASN A 77 -8.88 19.56 -9.55
N GLU A 78 -9.15 19.83 -10.83
CA GLU A 78 -10.34 19.34 -11.54
C GLU A 78 -10.44 17.80 -11.50
N PHE A 79 -9.32 17.11 -11.68
CA PHE A 79 -9.29 15.66 -11.64
C PHE A 79 -9.58 15.09 -10.24
N LEU A 80 -9.01 15.68 -9.18
CA LEU A 80 -9.27 15.26 -7.80
C LEU A 80 -10.72 15.57 -7.39
N GLU A 81 -11.25 16.74 -7.78
CA GLU A 81 -12.66 17.12 -7.55
C GLU A 81 -13.62 16.12 -8.23
N MET A 82 -13.36 15.75 -9.49
CA MET A 82 -14.15 14.75 -10.21
C MET A 82 -14.16 13.39 -9.48
N LEU A 83 -13.03 12.97 -8.92
CA LEU A 83 -12.96 11.72 -8.13
C LEU A 83 -13.78 11.84 -6.84
N GLU A 84 -13.72 12.96 -6.13
CA GLU A 84 -14.51 13.23 -4.92
C GLU A 84 -16.01 13.29 -5.22
N GLU A 85 -16.43 13.90 -6.33
CA GLU A 85 -17.81 13.90 -6.82
C GLU A 85 -18.33 12.48 -7.09
N CYS A 86 -17.45 11.57 -7.52
CA CYS A 86 -17.75 10.15 -7.67
C CYS A 86 -17.75 9.37 -6.34
N GLY A 87 -17.55 10.04 -5.20
CA GLY A 87 -17.58 9.46 -3.87
C GLY A 87 -16.23 8.94 -3.35
N ALA A 88 -15.13 9.27 -4.01
CA ALA A 88 -13.80 8.93 -3.51
C ALA A 88 -13.45 9.74 -2.25
N LEU A 89 -12.70 9.11 -1.35
CA LEU A 89 -12.15 9.75 -0.15
C LEU A 89 -10.66 10.01 -0.37
N ILE A 90 -10.30 11.27 -0.66
CA ILE A 90 -8.92 11.63 -1.01
C ILE A 90 -8.19 12.21 0.20
N LYS A 91 -7.00 11.67 0.49
CA LYS A 91 -6.06 12.23 1.45
C LYS A 91 -4.84 12.77 0.72
N LYS A 92 -4.57 14.06 0.82
CA LYS A 92 -3.30 14.66 0.38
C LYS A 92 -2.18 14.31 1.37
N ALA A 93 -0.99 14.00 0.85
CA ALA A 93 0.20 13.66 1.65
C ALA A 93 1.49 14.02 0.91
N THR A 94 2.59 14.19 1.65
CA THR A 94 3.94 14.15 1.06
C THR A 94 4.36 12.71 0.73
N VAL A 95 5.48 12.56 0.01
CA VAL A 95 6.08 11.24 -0.26
C VAL A 95 6.43 10.53 1.05
N GLU A 96 7.01 11.26 1.99
CA GLU A 96 7.44 10.76 3.29
C GLU A 96 6.26 10.35 4.16
N GLU A 97 5.20 11.18 4.22
CA GLU A 97 3.98 10.87 4.96
C GLU A 97 3.27 9.63 4.40
N HIS A 98 3.17 9.54 3.07
CA HIS A 98 2.59 8.38 2.40
C HIS A 98 3.37 7.10 2.75
N ASP A 99 4.69 7.09 2.53
CA ASP A 99 5.46 5.87 2.71
C ASP A 99 5.56 5.46 4.18
N LEU A 100 5.59 6.42 5.12
CA LEU A 100 5.47 6.13 6.55
C LEU A 100 4.12 5.48 6.90
N ALA A 101 3.02 6.01 6.36
CA ALA A 101 1.69 5.41 6.54
C ALA A 101 1.62 4.00 5.94
N MET A 102 2.15 3.79 4.74
CA MET A 102 2.16 2.47 4.09
C MET A 102 3.10 1.48 4.78
N ALA A 103 4.15 1.93 5.47
CA ALA A 103 4.94 1.04 6.32
C ALA A 103 4.12 0.51 7.50
N SER A 104 3.27 1.36 8.09
CA SER A 104 2.40 0.95 9.20
C SER A 104 1.26 0.05 8.73
N ILE A 105 0.73 0.26 7.52
CA ILE A 105 -0.48 -0.43 7.06
C ILE A 105 -0.13 -1.61 6.14
N GLN A 106 0.58 -1.37 5.04
CA GLN A 106 0.89 -2.39 4.03
C GLN A 106 2.09 -3.24 4.42
N VAL A 107 3.19 -2.65 4.89
CA VAL A 107 4.40 -3.43 5.21
C VAL A 107 4.10 -4.41 6.36
N LEU A 108 3.54 -3.92 7.47
CA LEU A 108 3.17 -4.78 8.60
C LEU A 108 2.20 -5.90 8.19
N HIS A 109 1.13 -5.56 7.46
CA HIS A 109 0.12 -6.53 7.03
C HIS A 109 0.71 -7.62 6.12
N HIS A 110 1.41 -7.22 5.05
CA HIS A 110 1.98 -8.18 4.11
C HIS A 110 3.05 -9.04 4.80
N PHE A 111 3.91 -8.44 5.63
CA PHE A 111 4.97 -9.18 6.31
C PHE A 111 4.40 -10.20 7.30
N ALA A 112 3.33 -9.85 8.02
CA ALA A 112 2.64 -10.79 8.90
C ALA A 112 2.10 -11.99 8.12
N LEU A 113 1.47 -11.78 6.95
CA LEU A 113 0.96 -12.88 6.13
C LEU A 113 2.07 -13.71 5.46
N ILE A 114 3.16 -13.08 5.01
CA ILE A 114 4.32 -13.78 4.43
C ILE A 114 4.96 -14.70 5.48
N THR A 115 5.23 -14.16 6.68
CA THR A 115 5.85 -14.93 7.77
C THR A 115 4.90 -15.99 8.32
N PHE A 116 3.62 -15.67 8.46
CA PHE A 116 2.58 -16.65 8.80
C PHE A 116 2.52 -17.79 7.79
N SER A 117 2.49 -17.49 6.47
CA SER A 117 2.49 -18.52 5.42
C SER A 117 3.74 -19.40 5.47
N SER A 118 4.91 -18.80 5.71
CA SER A 118 6.16 -19.56 5.84
C SER A 118 6.15 -20.47 7.07
N ALA A 119 5.69 -19.98 8.21
CA ALA A 119 5.55 -20.77 9.43
C ALA A 119 4.51 -21.89 9.27
N LEU A 120 3.38 -21.58 8.63
CA LEU A 120 2.31 -22.53 8.35
C LEU A 120 2.80 -23.68 7.47
N SER A 121 3.44 -23.39 6.33
CA SER A 121 3.99 -24.42 5.43
C SER A 121 4.96 -25.35 6.17
N ARG A 122 5.89 -24.77 6.92
CA ARG A 122 6.88 -25.53 7.70
C ARG A 122 6.23 -26.43 8.75
N PHE A 123 5.20 -25.94 9.44
CA PHE A 123 4.54 -26.69 10.50
C PHE A 123 3.58 -27.76 9.94
N THR A 124 2.83 -27.46 8.88
CA THR A 124 1.88 -28.40 8.27
C THR A 124 2.59 -29.54 7.55
N GLU A 125 3.65 -29.26 6.79
CA GLU A 125 4.46 -30.27 6.09
C GLU A 125 5.13 -31.24 7.08
N ALA A 126 5.71 -30.71 8.15
CA ALA A 126 6.36 -31.53 9.16
C ALA A 126 5.40 -32.47 9.93
N ASN A 127 4.09 -32.19 9.89
CA ASN A 127 3.09 -32.89 10.71
C ASN A 127 1.94 -33.53 9.90
N GLY A 128 1.94 -33.43 8.56
CA GLY A 128 0.90 -34.02 7.70
C GLY A 128 -0.52 -33.47 7.92
N LEU A 129 -0.67 -32.17 8.19
CA LEU A 129 -1.93 -31.57 8.67
C LEU A 129 -2.78 -30.89 7.56
N SER A 130 -2.60 -31.24 6.29
CA SER A 130 -3.24 -30.53 5.17
C SER A 130 -4.77 -30.62 5.14
N GLU A 131 -5.36 -31.61 5.81
CA GLU A 131 -6.83 -31.82 5.84
C GLU A 131 -7.56 -30.97 6.90
N TYR A 132 -6.82 -30.32 7.81
CA TYR A 132 -7.39 -29.56 8.94
C TYR A 132 -7.63 -28.08 8.62
N LEU A 133 -8.22 -27.80 7.45
CA LEU A 133 -8.51 -26.44 7.00
C LEU A 133 -9.80 -25.91 7.65
N THR A 134 -9.72 -24.77 8.33
CA THR A 134 -10.89 -24.06 8.86
C THR A 134 -11.38 -23.01 7.87
N GLU A 135 -12.68 -22.67 7.91
CA GLU A 135 -13.26 -21.58 7.09
C GLU A 135 -12.56 -20.22 7.33
N SER A 136 -12.10 -19.97 8.56
CA SER A 136 -11.37 -18.73 8.88
C SER A 136 -9.98 -18.69 8.27
N LEU A 137 -9.28 -19.84 8.24
CA LEU A 137 -7.99 -19.97 7.59
C LEU A 137 -8.14 -19.86 6.07
N GLU A 138 -9.19 -20.43 5.48
CA GLU A 138 -9.47 -20.31 4.04
C GLU A 138 -9.58 -18.84 3.59
N LYS A 139 -10.27 -17.99 4.37
CA LYS A 139 -10.31 -16.54 4.13
C LYS A 139 -8.93 -15.88 4.20
N THR A 140 -8.05 -16.38 5.07
CA THR A 140 -6.67 -15.90 5.19
C THR A 140 -5.82 -16.37 4.00
N LEU A 141 -6.03 -17.60 3.52
CA LEU A 141 -5.36 -18.14 2.33
C LEU A 141 -5.67 -17.31 1.08
N GLN A 142 -6.89 -16.79 0.94
CA GLN A 142 -7.21 -15.87 -0.16
C GLN A 142 -6.33 -14.61 -0.14
N ASN A 143 -6.02 -14.07 1.04
CA ASN A 143 -5.12 -12.91 1.15
C ASN A 143 -3.66 -13.29 0.86
N ILE A 144 -3.23 -14.48 1.26
CA ILE A 144 -1.90 -15.02 0.91
C ILE A 144 -1.79 -15.21 -0.60
N GLN A 145 -2.83 -15.75 -1.25
CA GLN A 145 -2.89 -15.89 -2.70
C GLN A 145 -2.80 -14.53 -3.40
N ASN A 146 -3.52 -13.52 -2.91
CA ASN A 146 -3.43 -12.16 -3.46
C ASN A 146 -1.99 -11.59 -3.34
N ILE A 147 -1.28 -11.87 -2.24
CA ILE A 147 0.13 -11.49 -2.09
C ILE A 147 1.01 -12.22 -3.12
N TYR A 148 0.79 -13.52 -3.30
CA TYR A 148 1.53 -14.35 -4.26
C TYR A 148 1.35 -13.84 -5.69
N GLU A 149 0.11 -13.57 -6.11
CA GLU A 149 -0.21 -13.07 -7.44
C GLU A 149 0.36 -11.67 -7.71
N ASN A 150 0.60 -10.88 -6.67
CA ASN A 150 1.13 -9.51 -6.76
C ASN A 150 2.58 -9.40 -6.24
N TRP A 151 3.33 -10.50 -6.25
CA TRP A 151 4.61 -10.63 -5.55
C TRP A 151 5.59 -9.49 -5.84
N ASP A 152 5.80 -9.11 -7.11
CA ASP A 152 6.76 -8.07 -7.47
C ASP A 152 6.45 -6.71 -6.80
N THR A 153 5.17 -6.34 -6.75
CA THR A 153 4.72 -5.11 -6.11
C THR A 153 4.90 -5.19 -4.60
N ILE A 154 4.51 -6.32 -3.99
CA ILE A 154 4.64 -6.53 -2.54
C ILE A 154 6.11 -6.54 -2.12
N TYR A 155 6.95 -7.25 -2.86
CA TYR A 155 8.39 -7.30 -2.64
C TYR A 155 8.99 -5.89 -2.74
N ALA A 156 8.63 -5.11 -3.75
CA ALA A 156 9.11 -3.75 -3.89
C ALA A 156 8.68 -2.84 -2.72
N ILE A 157 7.43 -2.93 -2.25
CA ILE A 157 6.97 -2.22 -1.04
C ILE A 157 7.82 -2.64 0.16
N GLN A 158 8.08 -3.94 0.33
CA GLN A 158 8.89 -4.46 1.44
C GLN A 158 10.35 -4.03 1.36
N SER A 159 10.94 -3.97 0.17
CA SER A 159 12.38 -3.73 0.00
C SER A 159 12.74 -2.26 -0.13
N LEU A 160 11.86 -1.43 -0.70
CA LEU A 160 12.18 -0.06 -1.09
C LEU A 160 11.53 1.01 -0.20
N ASN A 161 10.48 0.69 0.56
CA ASN A 161 9.92 1.65 1.49
C ASN A 161 10.94 1.93 2.62
N PRO A 162 11.35 3.20 2.85
CA PRO A 162 12.40 3.55 3.82
C PRO A 162 12.10 3.11 5.26
N ASN A 163 10.83 2.96 5.61
CA ASN A 163 10.38 2.59 6.94
C ASN A 163 10.10 1.09 7.08
N ALA A 164 10.25 0.30 6.00
CA ALA A 164 9.81 -1.09 5.99
C ALA A 164 10.60 -1.98 6.95
N GLN A 165 11.93 -1.80 7.01
CA GLN A 165 12.77 -2.57 7.93
C GLN A 165 12.32 -2.38 9.38
N LYS A 166 12.16 -1.13 9.81
CA LYS A 166 11.71 -0.79 11.17
C LYS A 166 10.34 -1.40 11.47
N ALA A 167 9.40 -1.35 10.51
CA ALA A 167 8.09 -1.96 10.67
C ALA A 167 8.20 -3.49 10.87
N ARG A 168 9.01 -4.18 10.05
CA ARG A 168 9.24 -5.63 10.19
C ARG A 168 9.89 -6.00 11.52
N GLU A 169 10.86 -5.21 11.98
CA GLU A 169 11.53 -5.41 13.27
C GLU A 169 10.54 -5.29 14.43
N ILE A 170 9.65 -4.28 14.40
CA ILE A 170 8.57 -4.13 15.40
C ILE A 170 7.66 -5.36 15.41
N LEU A 171 7.21 -5.83 14.24
CA LEU A 171 6.35 -7.02 14.16
C LEU A 171 7.07 -8.26 14.74
N ALA A 172 8.34 -8.47 14.36
CA ALA A 172 9.12 -9.61 14.80
C ALA A 172 9.34 -9.60 16.32
N GLU A 173 9.61 -8.43 16.90
CA GLU A 173 9.77 -8.28 18.34
C GLU A 173 8.47 -8.58 19.10
N VAL A 174 7.33 -8.05 18.63
CA VAL A 174 6.01 -8.34 19.22
C VAL A 174 5.70 -9.83 19.13
N ALA A 175 5.96 -10.47 18.00
CA ALA A 175 5.75 -11.91 17.82
C ALA A 175 6.64 -12.74 18.75
N ARG A 176 7.91 -12.37 18.91
CA ARG A 176 8.87 -13.03 19.79
C ARG A 176 8.46 -12.93 21.26
N GLN A 177 8.05 -11.75 21.71
CA GLN A 177 7.55 -11.55 23.08
C GLN A 177 6.28 -12.37 23.35
N SER A 178 5.42 -12.52 22.33
CA SER A 178 4.16 -13.26 22.40
C SER A 178 4.33 -14.80 22.40
N ILE A 179 5.56 -15.32 22.31
CA ILE A 179 5.84 -16.75 22.51
C ILE A 179 5.42 -17.17 23.93
N ASP A 180 5.66 -16.31 24.92
CA ASP A 180 5.00 -16.46 26.22
C ASP A 180 3.58 -15.91 26.11
N VAL A 181 2.60 -16.82 26.20
CA VAL A 181 1.17 -16.52 26.10
C VAL A 181 0.71 -15.45 27.09
N LYS A 182 1.42 -15.27 28.22
CA LYS A 182 1.12 -14.23 29.21
C LYS A 182 1.30 -12.81 28.68
N ASN A 183 2.11 -12.65 27.63
CA ASN A 183 2.34 -11.36 26.99
C ASN A 183 1.28 -11.03 25.92
N ILE A 184 0.36 -11.96 25.64
CA ILE A 184 -0.76 -11.72 24.71
C ILE A 184 -1.88 -11.01 25.46
N ALA A 185 -2.25 -9.83 24.97
CA ALA A 185 -3.26 -8.96 25.56
C ALA A 185 -4.40 -8.66 24.56
N LYS A 186 -5.60 -8.37 25.06
CA LYS A 186 -6.76 -8.00 24.22
C LYS A 186 -6.76 -6.52 23.83
N GLU A 187 -6.14 -5.71 24.66
CA GLU A 187 -6.10 -4.25 24.56
C GLU A 187 -5.54 -3.77 23.20
N PRO A 188 -4.42 -4.32 22.68
CA PRO A 188 -3.92 -3.94 21.35
C PRO A 188 -4.94 -4.20 20.23
N LEU A 189 -5.69 -5.31 20.29
CA LEU A 189 -6.70 -5.64 19.29
C LEU A 189 -7.81 -4.58 19.24
N HIS A 190 -8.28 -4.15 20.42
CA HIS A 190 -9.30 -3.10 20.52
C HIS A 190 -8.78 -1.75 20.03
N GLN A 191 -7.54 -1.39 20.39
CA GLN A 191 -6.90 -0.15 19.96
C GLN A 191 -6.77 -0.08 18.44
N THR A 192 -6.29 -1.15 17.79
CA THR A 192 -6.16 -1.21 16.32
C THR A 192 -7.51 -1.01 15.63
N ILE A 193 -8.57 -1.68 16.10
CA ILE A 193 -9.92 -1.53 15.53
C ILE A 193 -10.40 -0.08 15.67
N LYS A 194 -10.20 0.53 16.85
CA LYS A 194 -10.61 1.92 17.11
C LYS A 194 -9.88 2.91 16.20
N ILE A 195 -8.56 2.76 16.04
CA ILE A 195 -7.72 3.64 15.23
C ILE A 195 -8.11 3.55 13.74
N LEU A 196 -8.25 2.33 13.20
CA LEU A 196 -8.46 2.13 11.76
C LEU A 196 -9.91 2.34 11.30
N ARG A 197 -10.90 2.18 12.19
CA ARG A 197 -12.33 2.41 11.85
C ARG A 197 -12.80 3.85 12.05
N ASN A 198 -12.11 4.66 12.86
CA ASN A 198 -12.45 6.07 13.10
C ASN A 198 -11.24 7.01 12.88
N PRO A 199 -10.72 7.13 11.64
CA PRO A 199 -9.53 7.93 11.37
C PRO A 199 -9.70 9.45 11.62
N SER A 200 -10.94 9.95 11.75
CA SER A 200 -11.25 11.40 11.78
C SER A 200 -11.53 12.00 13.18
N LYS A 201 -11.02 11.40 14.27
CA LYS A 201 -11.28 11.89 15.65
C LYS A 201 -10.04 12.15 16.52
N ASN A 202 -8.85 12.20 15.94
CA ASN A 202 -7.62 12.63 16.64
C ASN A 202 -6.98 13.80 15.89
#